data_AF-A0A8J2VC25-F1
#
_entry.id   AF-A0A8J2VC25-F1
#
_cell.length_a   1.000
_cell.length_b   1.000
_cell.length_c   1.000
_cell.angle_alpha   90.00
_cell.angle_beta   90.00
_cell.angle_gamma   90.00
#
_symmetry.space_group_name_H-M   'P 1'
#
loop_
_entity.id
_entity.type
_entity.pdbx_description
1 polymer ?
#
loop_
_entity_poly.entity_id
_entity_poly.type
_entity_poly.pdbx_seq_one_letter_code
_entity_poly.pdbx_strand_id
1 'polypeptide(L)'
;MKTIFEVTPTEKDLDISTYKYQLELTKKLDDLNSDFNQNTLNEIILWKVNRYAIFRKKTIDLLNKVNPEDDVINHTLTKDILLNLLDKNQKGVRLAMASTILRFKNPKVYQILDQRVYRFINGKELKYSLNDINSQIEIYLEYLAKLREVCEKHHIKFEEADRILYKMDKEYNSDLKLQY
;
A
#
# COMPACT_ATOMS: atom_id res chain seq x y z
N MET A 1 -21.37 1.79 8.53
CA MET A 1 -20.29 1.94 7.54
C MET A 1 -20.54 0.92 6.45
N LYS A 2 -20.62 1.32 5.19
CA LYS A 2 -20.74 0.38 4.08
C LYS A 2 -19.39 -0.28 3.82
N THR A 3 -19.40 -1.56 3.50
CA THR A 3 -18.23 -2.35 3.09
C THR A 3 -18.31 -2.69 1.61
N ILE A 4 -17.18 -3.12 1.04
CA ILE A 4 -17.14 -3.57 -0.37
C ILE A 4 -18.11 -4.73 -0.65
N PHE A 5 -18.47 -5.52 0.37
CA PHE A 5 -19.39 -6.65 0.22
C PHE A 5 -20.87 -6.26 0.20
N GLU A 6 -21.19 -5.00 0.54
CA GLU A 6 -22.55 -4.44 0.50
C GLU A 6 -22.76 -3.56 -0.75
N VAL A 7 -21.74 -3.41 -1.59
CA VAL A 7 -21.74 -2.56 -2.78
C VAL A 7 -21.35 -3.39 -4.00
N THR A 8 -22.02 -3.14 -5.13
CA THR A 8 -21.59 -3.67 -6.43
C THR A 8 -20.84 -2.57 -7.17
N PRO A 9 -19.53 -2.72 -7.44
CA PRO A 9 -18.77 -1.70 -8.16
C PRO A 9 -19.35 -1.42 -9.54
N THR A 10 -19.51 -0.15 -9.86
CA THR A 10 -19.93 0.33 -11.19
C THR A 10 -18.72 0.62 -12.07
N GLU A 11 -18.92 0.78 -13.39
CA GLU A 11 -17.83 1.20 -14.30
C GLU A 11 -17.18 2.52 -13.85
N LYS A 12 -17.98 3.46 -13.32
CA LYS A 12 -17.50 4.73 -12.76
C LYS A 12 -16.60 4.52 -11.53
N ASP A 13 -16.93 3.55 -10.69
CA ASP A 13 -16.12 3.23 -9.50
C ASP A 13 -14.73 2.73 -9.91
N LEU A 14 -14.69 1.88 -10.95
CA LEU A 14 -13.48 1.25 -11.48
C LEU A 14 -12.61 2.20 -12.31
N ASP A 15 -13.13 3.36 -12.73
CA ASP A 15 -12.37 4.34 -13.52
C ASP A 15 -11.31 5.08 -12.68
N ILE A 16 -10.04 4.69 -12.87
CA ILE A 16 -8.88 5.31 -12.22
C ILE A 16 -8.49 6.67 -12.81
N SER A 17 -8.99 7.08 -13.99
CA SER A 17 -8.60 8.34 -14.64
C SER A 17 -9.00 9.58 -13.82
N THR A 18 -9.98 9.40 -12.92
CA THR A 18 -10.44 10.41 -11.98
C THR A 18 -9.55 10.54 -10.73
N TYR A 19 -8.58 9.65 -10.53
CA TYR A 19 -7.62 9.72 -9.43
C TYR A 19 -6.52 10.75 -9.73
N LYS A 20 -6.57 11.91 -9.06
CA LYS A 20 -5.69 13.07 -9.34
C LYS A 20 -4.68 13.39 -8.23
N TYR A 21 -4.43 12.45 -7.32
CA TYR A 21 -3.47 12.68 -6.24
C TYR A 21 -2.04 12.73 -6.80
N GLN A 22 -1.34 13.86 -6.56
CA GLN A 22 0.02 14.12 -7.03
C GLN A 22 0.29 13.67 -8.47
N LEU A 23 -0.56 14.06 -9.43
CA LEU A 23 -0.63 13.49 -10.79
C LEU A 23 0.73 13.23 -11.45
N GLU A 24 1.59 14.25 -11.53
CA GLU A 24 2.91 14.15 -12.17
C GLU A 24 3.84 13.15 -11.45
N LEU A 25 3.87 13.20 -10.11
CA LEU A 25 4.72 12.31 -9.32
C LEU A 25 4.18 10.87 -9.32
N THR A 26 2.86 10.69 -9.26
CA THR A 26 2.21 9.39 -9.39
C THR A 26 2.58 8.73 -10.70
N LYS A 27 2.48 9.46 -11.82
CA LYS A 27 2.87 8.95 -13.14
C LYS A 27 4.34 8.55 -13.17
N LYS A 28 5.22 9.43 -12.70
CA LYS A 28 6.66 9.15 -12.62
C LYS A 28 6.97 7.87 -11.82
N LEU A 29 6.31 7.69 -10.67
CA LEU A 29 6.53 6.53 -9.80
C LEU A 29 5.87 5.25 -10.32
N ASP A 30 4.76 5.35 -11.06
CA ASP A 30 4.12 4.20 -11.71
C ASP A 30 4.94 3.69 -12.91
N ASP A 31 5.61 4.60 -13.64
CA ASP A 31 6.49 4.27 -14.77
C ASP A 31 7.90 3.78 -14.32
N LEU A 32 8.12 3.66 -13.01
CA LEU A 32 9.43 3.32 -12.44
C LEU A 32 9.76 1.84 -12.65
N ASN A 33 10.83 1.56 -13.40
CA ASN A 33 11.30 0.21 -13.71
C ASN A 33 12.76 -0.06 -13.30
N SER A 34 13.35 0.84 -12.51
CA SER A 34 14.76 0.77 -12.10
C SER A 34 14.93 0.41 -10.62
N ASP A 35 16.16 0.08 -10.25
CA ASP A 35 16.52 -0.14 -8.86
C ASP A 35 16.32 1.13 -8.03
N PHE A 36 15.77 0.92 -6.84
CA PHE A 36 15.55 1.99 -5.88
C PHE A 36 16.90 2.45 -5.36
N ASN A 37 17.02 3.76 -5.22
CA ASN A 37 18.07 4.42 -4.47
C ASN A 37 17.43 5.40 -3.47
N GLN A 38 18.24 6.12 -2.71
CA GLN A 38 17.74 7.08 -1.72
C GLN A 38 16.85 8.17 -2.35
N ASN A 39 17.13 8.62 -3.58
CA ASN A 39 16.32 9.65 -4.25
C ASN A 39 14.95 9.10 -4.62
N THR A 40 14.88 7.89 -5.18
CA THR A 40 13.62 7.19 -5.44
C THR A 40 12.77 7.06 -4.18
N LEU A 41 13.40 6.67 -3.06
CA LEU A 41 12.70 6.54 -1.78
C LEU A 41 12.22 7.90 -1.23
N ASN A 42 12.99 8.97 -1.44
CA ASN A 42 12.55 10.31 -1.08
C ASN A 42 11.32 10.74 -1.89
N GLU A 43 11.29 10.41 -3.18
CA GLU A 43 10.14 10.70 -4.06
C GLU A 43 8.89 9.92 -3.63
N ILE A 44 9.04 8.63 -3.29
CA ILE A 44 7.94 7.83 -2.73
C ILE A 44 7.46 8.39 -1.38
N ILE A 45 8.37 8.83 -0.51
CA ILE A 45 7.99 9.46 0.74
C ILE A 45 7.23 10.74 0.47
N LEU A 46 7.76 11.64 -0.38
CA LEU A 46 7.14 12.90 -0.77
C LEU A 46 5.74 12.69 -1.37
N TRP A 47 5.58 11.61 -2.14
CA TRP A 47 4.28 11.20 -2.68
C TRP A 47 3.27 10.93 -1.57
N LYS A 48 3.66 10.37 -0.43
CA LYS A 48 2.74 10.08 0.68
C LYS A 48 2.65 11.21 1.72
N VAL A 49 3.79 11.78 2.11
CA VAL A 49 3.95 12.80 3.15
C VAL A 49 5.15 13.69 2.86
N ASN A 50 5.07 14.99 3.19
CA ASN A 50 6.20 15.90 3.04
C ASN A 50 7.24 15.72 4.18
N ARG A 51 8.03 14.65 4.11
CA ARG A 51 9.08 14.31 5.09
C ARG A 51 10.30 13.71 4.41
N TYR A 52 11.39 13.62 5.17
CA TYR A 52 12.64 12.98 4.75
C TYR A 52 12.97 11.79 5.66
N ALA A 53 13.45 10.69 5.07
CA ALA A 53 13.97 9.54 5.81
C ALA A 53 15.21 8.97 5.12
N ILE A 54 16.25 8.71 5.89
CA ILE A 54 17.47 8.06 5.39
C ILE A 54 17.32 6.56 5.52
N PHE A 55 17.57 5.82 4.44
CA PHE A 55 17.52 4.37 4.43
C PHE A 55 18.93 3.78 4.48
N ARG A 56 19.09 2.73 5.28
CA ARG A 56 20.34 1.96 5.30
C ARG A 56 20.51 1.25 3.97
N LYS A 57 21.77 1.13 3.50
CA LYS A 57 22.11 0.41 2.27
C LYS A 57 21.50 -0.99 2.23
N LYS A 58 21.61 -1.75 3.33
CA LYS A 58 20.99 -3.09 3.46
C LYS A 58 19.48 -3.09 3.14
N THR A 59 18.74 -2.08 3.57
CA THR A 59 17.30 -1.98 3.32
C THR A 59 17.01 -1.73 1.84
N ILE A 60 17.80 -0.86 1.21
CA ILE A 60 17.71 -0.58 -0.24
C ILE A 60 18.06 -1.84 -1.04
N ASP A 61 19.16 -2.52 -0.68
CA ASP A 61 19.59 -3.76 -1.32
C ASP A 61 18.51 -4.86 -1.22
N LEU A 62 17.81 -4.96 -0.08
CA LEU A 62 16.69 -5.90 0.09
C LEU A 62 15.48 -5.53 -0.77
N LEU A 63 15.12 -4.24 -0.83
CA LEU A 63 14.03 -3.76 -1.69
C LEU A 63 14.28 -4.08 -3.16
N ASN A 64 15.52 -3.97 -3.62
CA ASN A 64 15.89 -4.27 -5.00
C ASN A 64 15.93 -5.76 -5.34
N LYS A 65 15.78 -6.65 -4.36
CA LYS A 65 15.56 -8.08 -4.64
C LYS A 65 14.12 -8.40 -5.06
N VAL A 66 13.18 -7.48 -4.86
CA VAL A 66 11.82 -7.64 -5.38
C VAL A 66 11.86 -7.47 -6.89
N ASN A 67 11.51 -8.53 -7.61
CA ASN A 67 11.39 -8.49 -9.05
C ASN A 67 10.04 -7.83 -9.43
N PRO A 68 10.04 -6.76 -10.26
CA PRO A 68 8.81 -6.09 -10.71
C PRO A 68 7.86 -6.98 -11.53
N GLU A 69 8.38 -8.07 -12.11
CA GLU A 69 7.58 -9.00 -12.91
C GLU A 69 6.95 -10.14 -12.11
N ASP A 70 7.29 -10.29 -10.83
CA ASP A 70 6.63 -11.27 -9.97
C ASP A 70 5.14 -10.92 -9.84
N ASP A 71 4.28 -11.94 -9.83
CA ASP A 71 2.84 -11.87 -9.60
C ASP A 71 2.42 -12.50 -8.26
N VAL A 72 3.30 -13.33 -7.69
CA VAL A 72 3.12 -14.02 -6.41
C VAL A 72 4.03 -13.42 -5.33
N ILE A 73 3.50 -13.28 -4.12
CA ILE A 73 4.25 -12.76 -2.97
C ILE A 73 5.30 -13.76 -2.47
N ASN A 74 6.55 -13.30 -2.39
CA ASN A 74 7.60 -14.02 -1.68
C ASN A 74 7.57 -13.67 -0.18
N HIS A 75 6.82 -14.44 0.61
CA HIS A 75 6.63 -14.18 2.04
C HIS A 75 7.94 -14.01 2.83
N THR A 76 8.98 -14.81 2.55
CA THR A 76 10.25 -14.72 3.26
C THR A 76 10.94 -13.39 2.97
N LEU A 77 11.06 -13.02 1.70
CA LEU A 77 11.66 -11.75 1.29
C LEU A 77 10.84 -10.56 1.80
N THR A 78 9.51 -10.62 1.70
CA THR A 78 8.62 -9.55 2.20
C THR A 78 8.79 -9.35 3.70
N LYS A 79 8.86 -10.43 4.49
CA LYS A 79 9.10 -10.36 5.94
C LYS A 79 10.45 -9.70 6.24
N ASP A 80 11.52 -10.11 5.55
CA ASP A 80 12.85 -9.52 5.73
C ASP A 80 12.88 -8.03 5.40
N ILE A 81 12.24 -7.62 4.31
CA ILE A 81 12.13 -6.21 3.93
C ILE A 81 11.39 -5.42 5.02
N LEU A 82 10.22 -5.90 5.46
CA LEU A 82 9.41 -5.20 6.45
C LEU A 82 10.10 -5.13 7.81
N LEU A 83 10.82 -6.16 8.24
CA LEU A 83 11.63 -6.12 9.45
C LEU A 83 12.68 -5.00 9.40
N ASN A 84 13.31 -4.77 8.25
CA ASN A 84 14.30 -3.70 8.09
C ASN A 84 13.65 -2.31 7.94
N LEU A 85 12.48 -2.22 7.30
CA LEU A 85 11.74 -0.96 7.14
C LEU A 85 11.11 -0.47 8.45
N LEU A 86 10.62 -1.40 9.28
CA LEU A 86 9.94 -1.12 10.55
C LEU A 86 10.89 -1.17 11.76
N ASP A 87 12.18 -1.46 11.53
CA ASP A 87 13.19 -1.45 12.58
C ASP A 87 13.19 -0.13 13.35
N LYS A 88 13.37 -0.19 14.67
CA LYS A 88 13.31 1.00 15.54
C LYS A 88 14.35 2.07 15.18
N ASN A 89 15.43 1.66 14.51
CA ASN A 89 16.45 2.60 14.04
C ASN A 89 16.14 3.20 12.65
N GLN A 90 15.18 2.64 11.91
CA GLN A 90 14.69 3.19 10.64
C GLN A 90 13.62 4.24 10.94
N LYS A 91 14.05 5.49 11.11
CA LYS A 91 13.12 6.59 11.39
C LYS A 91 12.29 6.94 10.15
N GLY A 92 11.08 7.43 10.39
CA GLY A 92 10.20 7.98 9.34
C GLY A 92 9.39 6.92 8.57
N VAL A 93 9.57 5.65 8.85
CA VAL A 93 8.85 4.55 8.19
C VAL A 93 7.99 3.81 9.21
N ARG A 94 6.69 3.80 8.95
CA ARG A 94 5.70 2.95 9.63
C ARG A 94 5.03 2.05 8.59
N LEU A 95 4.17 1.13 9.02
CA LEU A 95 3.56 0.14 8.13
C LEU A 95 2.88 0.77 6.89
N ALA A 96 2.15 1.86 7.07
CA ALA A 96 1.52 2.58 5.95
C ALA A 96 2.55 3.12 4.93
N MET A 97 3.74 3.57 5.37
CA MET A 97 4.81 4.02 4.47
C MET A 97 5.53 2.83 3.83
N ALA A 98 5.82 1.78 4.61
CA ALA A 98 6.45 0.57 4.12
C ALA A 98 5.63 -0.08 3.00
N SER A 99 4.31 -0.18 3.16
CA SER A 99 3.40 -0.68 2.13
C SER A 99 3.39 0.17 0.85
N THR A 100 3.55 1.50 0.97
CA THR A 100 3.67 2.40 -0.18
C THR A 100 4.98 2.19 -0.94
N ILE A 101 6.09 2.04 -0.23
CA ILE A 101 7.39 1.71 -0.84
C ILE A 101 7.30 0.40 -1.61
N LEU A 102 6.70 -0.64 -1.02
CA LEU A 102 6.51 -1.94 -1.67
C LEU A 102 5.59 -1.86 -2.88
N ARG A 103 4.47 -1.12 -2.81
CA ARG A 103 3.52 -0.93 -3.93
C ARG A 103 4.21 -0.33 -5.16
N PHE A 104 5.04 0.69 -4.98
CA PHE A 104 5.77 1.28 -6.09
C PHE A 104 6.91 0.39 -6.61
N LYS A 105 7.37 -0.60 -5.83
CA LYS A 105 8.37 -1.56 -6.31
C LYS A 105 7.75 -2.65 -7.17
N ASN A 106 6.58 -3.14 -6.77
CA ASN A 106 5.81 -4.09 -7.57
C ASN A 106 4.31 -3.97 -7.20
N PRO A 107 3.48 -3.33 -8.05
CA PRO A 107 2.05 -3.16 -7.78
C PRO A 107 1.25 -4.47 -7.98
N LYS A 108 1.77 -5.45 -8.73
CA LYS A 108 1.14 -6.77 -8.94
C LYS A 108 1.16 -7.61 -7.66
N VAL A 109 2.17 -7.39 -6.81
CA VAL A 109 2.36 -8.13 -5.56
C VAL A 109 1.85 -7.34 -4.35
N TYR A 110 2.13 -6.04 -4.30
CA TYR A 110 1.92 -5.21 -3.12
C TYR A 110 0.95 -4.06 -3.38
N GLN A 111 0.14 -3.75 -2.38
CA GLN A 111 -0.78 -2.63 -2.38
C GLN A 111 -0.60 -1.79 -1.11
N ILE A 112 -1.02 -0.53 -1.16
CA ILE A 112 -0.89 0.39 -0.04
C ILE A 112 -1.86 -0.03 1.07
N LEU A 113 -1.35 -0.14 2.30
CA LEU A 113 -2.18 -0.27 3.50
C LEU A 113 -2.67 1.12 3.92
N ASP A 114 -3.89 1.43 3.52
CA ASP A 114 -4.60 2.66 3.88
C ASP A 114 -5.75 2.35 4.85
N GLN A 115 -6.01 3.26 5.80
CA GLN A 115 -7.04 3.04 6.82
C GLN A 115 -8.46 2.97 6.23
N ARG A 116 -8.73 3.73 5.16
CA ARG A 116 -10.01 3.69 4.44
C ARG A 116 -10.19 2.40 3.68
N VAL A 117 -9.17 1.98 2.95
CA VAL A 117 -9.22 0.71 2.21
C VAL A 117 -9.37 -0.45 3.20
N TYR A 118 -8.57 -0.47 4.27
CA TYR A 118 -8.64 -1.50 5.29
C TYR A 118 -10.03 -1.58 5.94
N ARG A 119 -10.62 -0.46 6.34
CA ARG A 119 -11.97 -0.48 6.94
C ARG A 119 -13.04 -0.89 5.93
N PHE A 120 -12.90 -0.49 4.68
CA PHE A 120 -13.86 -0.80 3.64
C PHE A 120 -13.91 -2.30 3.31
N ILE A 121 -12.75 -2.97 3.34
CA ILE A 121 -12.68 -4.43 3.12
C ILE A 121 -12.93 -5.26 4.39
N ASN A 122 -12.64 -4.71 5.58
CA ASN A 122 -12.73 -5.46 6.84
C ASN A 122 -13.97 -5.15 7.68
N GLY A 123 -14.70 -4.07 7.39
CA GLY A 123 -15.81 -3.61 8.23
C GLY A 123 -15.37 -3.01 9.58
N LYS A 124 -14.06 -2.85 9.82
CA LYS A 124 -13.49 -2.34 11.08
C LYS A 124 -12.24 -1.51 10.85
N GLU A 125 -11.95 -0.61 11.77
CA GLU A 125 -10.74 0.22 11.72
C GLU A 125 -9.45 -0.61 11.83
N LEU A 126 -8.41 -0.17 11.14
CA LEU A 126 -7.07 -0.71 11.26
C LEU A 126 -6.50 -0.36 12.64
N LYS A 127 -6.18 -1.38 13.44
CA LYS A 127 -5.56 -1.23 14.76
C LYS A 127 -4.37 -2.18 14.84
N TYR A 128 -3.22 -1.66 15.25
CA TYR A 128 -2.01 -2.46 15.46
C TYR A 128 -1.10 -1.81 16.50
N SER A 129 -0.33 -2.63 17.20
CA SER A 129 0.70 -2.16 18.12
C SER A 129 1.91 -1.66 17.33
N LEU A 130 2.33 -0.42 17.58
CA LEU A 130 3.56 0.14 16.99
C LEU A 130 4.83 -0.54 17.49
N ASN A 131 4.75 -1.22 18.65
CA ASN A 131 5.91 -1.85 19.29
C ASN A 131 6.10 -3.31 18.86
N ASP A 132 5.08 -3.91 18.25
CA ASP A 132 5.13 -5.29 17.77
C ASP A 132 5.27 -5.30 16.24
N ILE A 133 6.51 -5.47 15.77
CA ILE A 133 6.81 -5.50 14.33
C ILE A 133 6.26 -6.76 13.68
N ASN A 134 6.29 -7.91 14.37
CA ASN A 134 5.81 -9.17 13.79
C ASN A 134 4.29 -9.12 13.56
N SER A 135 3.54 -8.63 14.54
CA SER A 135 2.10 -8.43 14.39
C SER A 135 1.77 -7.45 13.26
N GLN A 136 2.56 -6.37 13.09
CA GLN A 136 2.40 -5.44 11.97
C GLN A 136 2.60 -6.12 10.61
N ILE A 137 3.59 -7.01 10.50
CA ILE A 137 3.88 -7.76 9.28
C ILE A 137 2.73 -8.71 8.96
N GLU A 138 2.26 -9.46 9.95
CA GLU A 138 1.12 -10.39 9.80
C GLU A 138 -0.13 -9.65 9.33
N ILE A 139 -0.47 -8.52 9.96
CA ILE A 139 -1.60 -7.67 9.56
C ILE A 139 -1.51 -7.24 8.09
N TYR A 140 -0.30 -6.90 7.62
CA TYR A 140 -0.14 -6.49 6.22
C TYR A 140 -0.24 -7.68 5.25
N LEU A 141 0.31 -8.84 5.59
CA LEU A 141 0.19 -10.03 4.77
C LEU A 141 -1.28 -10.51 4.69
N GLU A 142 -1.99 -10.52 5.81
CA GLU A 142 -3.43 -10.81 5.85
C GLU A 142 -4.25 -9.79 5.04
N TYR A 143 -3.89 -8.51 5.14
CA TYR A 143 -4.51 -7.46 4.34
C TYR A 143 -4.35 -7.71 2.84
N LEU A 144 -3.14 -8.05 2.36
CA LEU A 144 -2.90 -8.34 0.95
C LEU A 144 -3.68 -9.58 0.48
N ALA A 145 -3.71 -10.65 1.28
CA ALA A 145 -4.46 -11.86 0.95
C ALA A 145 -5.96 -11.54 0.80
N LYS A 146 -6.55 -10.85 1.77
CA LYS A 146 -7.96 -10.46 1.72
C LYS A 146 -8.26 -9.46 0.59
N LEU A 147 -7.33 -8.55 0.29
CA LEU A 147 -7.47 -7.64 -0.83
C LEU A 147 -7.50 -8.39 -2.16
N ARG A 148 -6.73 -9.48 -2.31
CA ARG A 148 -6.79 -10.34 -3.51
C ARG A 148 -8.15 -11.01 -3.65
N GLU A 149 -8.69 -11.57 -2.57
CA GLU A 149 -10.05 -12.15 -2.58
C GLU A 149 -11.12 -11.13 -3.00
N VAL A 150 -11.01 -9.89 -2.51
CA VAL A 150 -11.90 -8.78 -2.91
C VAL A 150 -11.73 -8.45 -4.38
N CYS A 151 -10.49 -8.39 -4.87
CA CYS A 151 -10.21 -8.07 -6.27
C CYS A 151 -10.76 -9.15 -7.22
N GLU A 152 -10.56 -10.42 -6.90
CA GLU A 152 -11.08 -11.56 -7.66
C GLU A 152 -12.61 -11.54 -7.70
N LYS A 153 -13.26 -11.36 -6.55
CA LYS A 153 -14.72 -11.33 -6.43
C LYS A 153 -15.37 -10.21 -7.23
N HIS A 154 -14.72 -9.04 -7.29
CA HIS A 154 -15.26 -7.83 -7.88
C HIS A 154 -14.64 -7.47 -9.24
N HIS A 155 -13.81 -8.36 -9.80
CA HIS A 155 -13.08 -8.14 -11.05
C HIS A 155 -12.26 -6.84 -11.08
N ILE A 156 -11.69 -6.47 -9.93
CA ILE A 156 -10.80 -5.32 -9.80
C ILE A 156 -9.38 -5.77 -10.12
N LYS A 157 -8.66 -5.03 -10.96
CA LYS A 157 -7.23 -5.28 -11.16
C LYS A 157 -6.47 -4.98 -9.87
N PHE A 158 -5.72 -5.96 -9.37
CA PHE A 158 -5.05 -5.84 -8.08
C PHE A 158 -4.11 -4.62 -8.02
N GLU A 159 -3.40 -4.32 -9.11
CA GLU A 159 -2.48 -3.18 -9.23
C GLU A 159 -3.13 -1.80 -9.00
N GLU A 160 -4.45 -1.71 -9.21
CA GLU A 160 -5.26 -0.51 -9.13
C GLU A 160 -6.11 -0.46 -7.84
N ALA A 161 -6.11 -1.54 -7.06
CA ALA A 161 -7.06 -1.78 -5.99
C ALA A 161 -6.98 -0.72 -4.87
N ASP A 162 -5.77 -0.29 -4.48
CA ASP A 162 -5.60 0.73 -3.44
C ASP A 162 -6.32 2.04 -3.80
N ARG A 163 -6.24 2.45 -5.07
CA ARG A 163 -6.81 3.70 -5.57
C ARG A 163 -8.32 3.60 -5.75
N ILE A 164 -8.78 2.51 -6.35
CA ILE A 164 -10.21 2.25 -6.59
C ILE A 164 -10.95 2.18 -5.26
N LEU A 165 -10.49 1.33 -4.34
CA LEU A 165 -11.18 1.13 -3.06
C LEU A 165 -11.08 2.35 -2.15
N TYR A 166 -10.00 3.13 -2.24
CA TYR A 166 -9.91 4.42 -1.53
C TYR A 166 -10.97 5.41 -2.02
N LYS A 167 -11.13 5.55 -3.35
CA LYS A 167 -12.17 6.41 -3.94
C LYS A 167 -13.55 5.95 -3.53
N MET A 168 -13.82 4.65 -3.63
CA MET A 168 -15.11 4.07 -3.25
C MET A 168 -15.44 4.34 -1.78
N ASP A 169 -14.54 4.05 -0.83
CA ASP A 169 -14.79 4.39 0.57
C ASP A 169 -15.05 5.89 0.77
N LYS A 170 -14.31 6.75 0.05
CA LYS A 170 -14.51 8.20 0.14
C LYS A 170 -15.90 8.64 -0.36
N GLU A 171 -16.46 7.96 -1.36
CA GLU A 171 -17.78 8.23 -1.92
C GLU A 171 -18.91 7.59 -1.08
N TYR A 172 -18.80 6.31 -0.76
CA TYR A 172 -19.85 5.55 -0.05
C TYR A 172 -19.87 5.77 1.47
N ASN A 173 -18.76 6.23 2.06
CA ASN A 173 -18.61 6.50 3.49
C ASN A 173 -18.11 7.93 3.75
N SER A 174 -18.57 8.90 2.94
CA SER A 174 -18.17 10.32 3.03
C SER A 174 -18.36 10.93 4.42
N ASP A 175 -19.42 10.51 5.12
CA ASP A 175 -19.84 11.08 6.41
C ASP A 175 -19.02 10.51 7.59
N LEU A 176 -18.27 9.42 7.36
CA LEU A 176 -17.49 8.76 8.39
C LEU A 176 -16.08 9.34 8.47
N LYS A 177 -15.84 10.13 9.53
CA LYS A 177 -14.51 10.60 9.89
C LYS A 177 -13.59 9.43 10.27
N LEU A 178 -12.31 9.54 9.91
CA LEU A 178 -11.28 8.62 10.38
C LEU A 178 -10.90 8.98 11.83
N GLN A 179 -10.75 7.98 12.68
CA GLN A 179 -10.13 8.13 13.99
C GLN A 179 -8.63 7.85 13.85
N TYR A 180 -7.78 8.81 14.23
CA TYR A 180 -6.32 8.74 14.15
C TYR A 180 -5.70 8.48 15.53
#